data_AF-A0A9X3XBT1-F1
#
_entry.id   AF-A0A9X3XBT1-F1
#
_cell.length_a   1.000
_cell.length_b   1.000
_cell.length_c   1.000
_cell.angle_alpha   90.00
_cell.angle_beta   90.00
_cell.angle_gamma   90.00
#
_symmetry.space_group_name_H-M   'P 1'
#
loop_
_entity.id
_entity.type
_entity.pdbx_description
1 polymer ?
#
loop_
_entity_poly.entity_id
_entity_poly.type
_entity_poly.pdbx_seq_one_letter_code
_entity_poly.pdbx_strand_id
1 'polypeptide(L)'
;MSTRGALIWAALVASLASCERDAPTISREPEGAHPQNAAFLPVQADEAFPALGCYQRARERTLLTQYDAYLLCAGATSDAPIACYERASAALLLSAQALALCRCAESVAPIECYERASRETTLTQPEIVALCSAASMQRLYPNCTPVR
;
A
#
# COMPACT_ATOMS: atom_id res chain seq x y z
N MET A 1 -56.45 -11.83 -13.65
CA MET A 1 -56.50 -11.20 -12.31
C MET A 1 -55.08 -11.08 -11.77
N SER A 2 -54.85 -10.05 -10.95
CA SER A 2 -53.61 -9.72 -10.24
C SER A 2 -52.60 -8.81 -10.95
N THR A 3 -53.02 -7.55 -11.08
CA THR A 3 -52.17 -6.36 -11.04
C THR A 3 -51.84 -6.04 -9.58
N ARG A 4 -50.58 -5.72 -9.24
CA ARG A 4 -50.15 -4.82 -8.14
C ARG A 4 -48.64 -4.96 -7.89
N GLY A 5 -47.91 -3.85 -7.93
CA GLY A 5 -46.47 -3.83 -7.61
C GLY A 5 -45.69 -2.66 -8.21
N ALA A 6 -46.32 -1.83 -9.04
CA ALA A 6 -45.84 -0.47 -9.25
C ALA A 6 -46.46 0.40 -8.14
N LEU A 7 -45.64 1.04 -7.29
CA LEU A 7 -45.91 2.25 -6.49
C LEU A 7 -44.97 2.30 -5.27
N ILE A 8 -43.65 2.39 -5.46
CA ILE A 8 -42.72 2.91 -4.44
C ILE A 8 -41.60 3.69 -5.15
N TRP A 9 -41.93 4.83 -5.77
CA TRP A 9 -40.96 5.70 -6.47
C TRP A 9 -41.14 7.20 -6.15
N ALA A 10 -41.82 7.57 -5.06
CA ALA A 10 -42.28 8.96 -4.86
C ALA A 10 -41.98 9.59 -3.49
N ALA A 11 -40.84 9.29 -2.85
CA ALA A 11 -40.56 9.86 -1.52
C ALA A 11 -39.09 10.26 -1.25
N LEU A 12 -38.33 10.68 -2.26
CA LEU A 12 -36.93 11.09 -2.07
C LEU A 12 -36.53 12.34 -2.88
N VAL A 13 -37.44 13.31 -3.05
CA VAL A 13 -37.21 14.57 -3.80
C VAL A 13 -37.43 15.82 -2.94
N ALA A 14 -37.31 15.75 -1.61
CA ALA A 14 -37.67 16.87 -0.73
C ALA A 14 -36.62 17.25 0.33
N SER A 15 -35.32 17.20 0.02
CA SER A 15 -34.28 17.64 0.98
C SER A 15 -33.15 18.51 0.40
N LEU A 16 -33.36 19.16 -0.75
CA LEU A 16 -32.33 20.03 -1.37
C LEU A 16 -32.48 21.54 -1.08
N ALA A 17 -33.37 21.95 -0.17
CA ALA A 17 -33.59 23.37 0.15
C ALA A 17 -33.32 23.66 1.62
N SER A 18 -32.06 23.86 2.01
CA SER A 18 -31.63 24.72 3.16
C SER A 18 -30.14 24.54 3.48
N CYS A 19 -29.26 25.00 2.58
CA CYS A 19 -27.87 25.35 2.93
C CYS A 19 -27.40 26.53 2.07
N GLU A 20 -28.18 27.62 2.03
CA GLU A 20 -27.62 28.94 1.76
C GLU A 20 -27.16 29.50 3.11
N ARG A 21 -25.86 29.35 3.39
CA ARG A 21 -25.17 30.13 4.42
C ARG A 21 -24.07 30.92 3.74
N ASP A 22 -24.26 32.24 3.82
CA ASP A 22 -23.25 33.28 3.92
C ASP A 22 -21.97 33.08 3.10
N ALA A 23 -21.96 33.69 1.92
CA ALA A 23 -20.74 34.01 1.21
C ALA A 23 -19.92 35.02 2.03
N PRO A 24 -18.67 34.70 2.45
CA PRO A 24 -17.79 35.70 3.02
C PRO A 24 -17.40 36.71 1.94
N THR A 25 -17.47 37.98 2.32
CA THR A 25 -17.03 39.13 1.53
C THR A 25 -15.56 38.96 1.16
N ILE A 26 -15.30 38.88 -0.16
CA ILE A 26 -13.96 38.95 -0.75
C ILE A 26 -13.34 40.29 -0.33
N SER A 27 -12.45 40.24 0.64
CA SER A 27 -11.58 41.36 1.00
C SER A 27 -10.53 41.52 -0.11
N ARG A 28 -10.42 42.74 -0.63
CA ARG A 28 -9.37 43.15 -1.57
C ARG A 28 -7.99 42.79 -1.03
N GLU A 29 -7.23 42.03 -1.81
CA GLU A 29 -5.78 41.87 -1.60
C GLU A 29 -5.06 43.22 -1.78
N PRO A 30 -4.04 43.52 -0.96
CA PRO A 30 -3.12 44.59 -1.24
C PRO A 30 -2.13 44.17 -2.33
N GLU A 31 -2.06 44.96 -3.41
CA GLU A 31 -0.93 44.97 -4.36
C GLU A 31 0.36 45.23 -3.58
N GLY A 32 1.25 44.23 -3.52
CA GLY A 32 2.56 44.42 -2.92
C GLY A 32 3.23 43.20 -2.30
N ALA A 33 2.95 41.98 -2.75
CA ALA A 33 3.73 40.80 -2.34
C ALA A 33 4.75 40.45 -3.43
N HIS A 34 5.96 40.94 -3.26
CA HIS A 34 7.15 40.54 -4.00
C HIS A 34 7.27 39.00 -3.93
N PRO A 35 7.36 38.26 -5.06
CA PRO A 35 7.58 36.81 -5.01
C PRO A 35 9.03 36.59 -4.58
N GLN A 36 9.25 36.55 -3.27
CA GLN A 36 10.50 36.05 -2.73
C GLN A 36 10.53 34.57 -3.06
N ASN A 37 11.51 34.19 -3.87
CA ASN A 37 11.87 32.81 -4.23
C ASN A 37 11.56 31.85 -3.08
N ALA A 38 10.38 31.23 -3.13
CA ALA A 38 10.09 30.07 -2.31
C ALA A 38 10.97 28.98 -2.89
N ALA A 39 12.10 28.75 -2.23
CA ALA A 39 12.82 27.50 -2.39
C ALA A 39 11.76 26.39 -2.27
N PHE A 40 11.50 25.70 -3.37
CA PHE A 40 10.78 24.44 -3.38
C PHE A 40 11.59 23.49 -2.50
N LEU A 41 11.37 23.54 -1.19
CA LEU A 41 11.69 22.43 -0.33
C LEU A 41 10.72 21.33 -0.76
N PRO A 42 11.20 20.20 -1.29
CA PRO A 42 10.31 19.07 -1.51
C PRO A 42 9.79 18.68 -0.13
N VAL A 43 8.54 19.04 0.17
CA VAL A 43 7.79 18.42 1.25
C VAL A 43 7.87 16.94 0.98
N GLN A 44 8.47 16.18 1.89
CA GLN A 44 8.64 14.74 1.75
C GLN A 44 7.26 14.08 1.82
N ALA A 45 6.56 14.08 0.67
CA ALA A 45 5.24 13.48 0.50
C ALA A 45 5.25 11.96 0.79
N ASP A 46 6.45 11.36 0.86
CA ASP A 46 6.70 9.98 1.25
C ASP A 46 6.16 9.61 2.63
N GLU A 47 6.13 10.54 3.59
CA GLU A 47 5.69 10.23 4.97
C GLU A 47 4.17 10.06 5.09
N ALA A 48 3.39 10.76 4.26
CA ALA A 48 1.93 10.72 4.37
C ALA A 48 1.33 9.41 3.81
N PHE A 49 2.02 8.76 2.87
CA PHE A 49 1.55 7.57 2.17
C PHE A 49 2.70 6.58 1.95
N PRO A 50 3.17 5.90 3.02
CA PRO A 50 4.37 5.04 2.95
C PRO A 50 4.24 3.92 1.91
N ALA A 51 3.03 3.37 1.73
CA ALA A 51 2.79 2.35 0.70
C ALA A 51 2.98 2.89 -0.74
N LEU A 52 2.61 4.15 -0.99
CA LEU A 52 2.83 4.78 -2.29
C LEU A 52 4.34 5.05 -2.53
N GLY A 53 5.04 5.54 -1.51
CA GLY A 53 6.49 5.72 -1.56
C GLY A 53 7.23 4.40 -1.81
N CYS A 54 6.85 3.33 -1.09
CA CYS A 54 7.35 1.99 -1.35
C CYS A 54 7.10 1.58 -2.80
N TYR A 55 5.86 1.73 -3.30
CA TYR A 55 5.53 1.34 -4.68
C TYR A 55 6.41 2.06 -5.71
N GLN A 56 6.60 3.37 -5.57
CA GLN A 56 7.44 4.16 -6.48
C GLN A 56 8.89 3.68 -6.46
N ARG A 57 9.48 3.52 -5.26
CA ARG A 57 10.85 3.02 -5.11
C ARG A 57 11.00 1.58 -5.59
N ALA A 58 9.99 0.72 -5.43
CA ALA A 58 10.00 -0.63 -5.96
C ALA A 58 10.09 -0.63 -7.49
N ARG A 59 9.39 0.29 -8.16
CA ARG A 59 9.46 0.45 -9.63
C ARG A 59 10.81 0.96 -10.12
N GLU A 60 11.52 1.72 -9.30
CA GLU A 60 12.84 2.28 -9.63
C GLU A 60 13.98 1.30 -9.36
N ARG A 61 13.88 0.53 -8.27
CA ARG A 61 14.98 -0.30 -7.77
C ARG A 61 14.90 -1.77 -8.20
N THR A 62 13.74 -2.22 -8.67
CA THR A 62 13.50 -3.62 -9.03
C THR A 62 13.04 -3.74 -10.48
N LEU A 63 13.09 -4.97 -11.00
CA LEU A 63 12.56 -5.31 -12.34
C LEU A 63 11.10 -5.79 -12.28
N LEU A 64 10.37 -5.46 -11.21
CA LEU A 64 8.99 -5.89 -11.03
C LEU A 64 8.04 -5.21 -12.02
N THR A 65 7.00 -5.94 -12.42
CA THR A 65 5.87 -5.35 -13.13
C THR A 65 5.15 -4.34 -12.23
N GLN A 66 4.30 -3.50 -12.82
CA GLN A 66 3.50 -2.55 -12.03
C GLN A 66 2.63 -3.29 -10.99
N TYR A 67 2.04 -4.40 -11.41
CA TYR A 67 1.18 -5.20 -10.55
C TYR A 67 1.96 -5.86 -9.41
N ASP A 68 3.14 -6.41 -9.69
CA ASP A 68 3.95 -7.06 -8.66
C ASP A 68 4.53 -6.06 -7.65
N ALA A 69 4.96 -4.88 -8.11
CA ALA A 69 5.38 -3.81 -7.22
C ALA A 69 4.23 -3.34 -6.31
N TYR A 70 3.00 -3.27 -6.85
CA TYR A 70 1.80 -3.01 -6.06
C TYR A 70 1.59 -4.11 -5.01
N LEU A 71 1.66 -5.39 -5.39
CA LEU A 71 1.49 -6.51 -4.46
C LEU A 71 2.55 -6.53 -3.36
N LEU A 72 3.79 -6.17 -3.68
CA LEU A 72 4.90 -6.13 -2.73
C LEU A 72 4.69 -5.02 -1.67
N CYS A 73 4.23 -3.84 -2.10
CA CYS A 73 4.10 -2.65 -1.26
C CYS A 73 2.70 -2.42 -0.69
N ALA A 74 1.72 -3.28 -1.00
CA ALA A 74 0.37 -3.18 -0.46
C ALA A 74 0.39 -3.29 1.07
N GLY A 75 -0.04 -2.23 1.76
CA GLY A 75 -0.04 -2.15 3.22
C GLY A 75 1.34 -1.88 3.85
N ALA A 76 2.36 -1.56 3.05
CA ALA A 76 3.69 -1.28 3.57
C ALA A 76 3.73 0.05 4.33
N THR A 77 4.40 0.03 5.49
CA THR A 77 4.69 1.21 6.32
C THR A 77 6.12 1.73 6.12
N SER A 78 6.91 1.02 5.31
CA SER A 78 8.31 1.34 5.01
C SER A 78 8.77 0.63 3.72
N ASP A 79 10.06 0.78 3.38
CA ASP A 79 10.70 0.08 2.27
C ASP A 79 11.16 -1.35 2.61
N ALA A 80 10.85 -1.85 3.80
CA ALA A 80 11.26 -3.19 4.21
C ALA A 80 10.85 -4.31 3.21
N PRO A 81 9.67 -4.29 2.57
CA PRO A 81 9.33 -5.28 1.54
C PRO A 81 10.29 -5.26 0.34
N ILE A 82 10.74 -4.08 -0.08
CA ILE A 82 11.69 -3.90 -1.17
C ILE A 82 13.05 -4.50 -0.79
N ALA A 83 13.56 -4.14 0.39
CA ALA A 83 14.84 -4.63 0.88
C ALA A 83 14.84 -6.16 1.03
N CYS A 84 13.74 -6.72 1.53
CA CYS A 84 13.54 -8.17 1.57
C CYS A 84 13.55 -8.77 0.15
N TYR A 85 12.79 -8.20 -0.78
CA TYR A 85 12.65 -8.71 -2.15
C TYR A 85 13.96 -8.66 -2.93
N GLU A 86 14.74 -7.59 -2.81
CA GLU A 86 16.05 -7.46 -3.45
C GLU A 86 17.01 -8.56 -2.96
N ARG A 87 17.06 -8.80 -1.65
CA ARG A 87 17.87 -9.89 -1.08
C ARG A 87 17.37 -11.27 -1.48
N ALA A 88 16.07 -11.49 -1.50
CA ALA A 88 15.47 -12.74 -1.96
C ALA A 88 15.79 -13.02 -3.45
N SER A 89 15.72 -11.99 -4.29
CA SER A 89 16.08 -12.09 -5.71
C SER A 89 17.57 -12.39 -5.89
N ALA A 90 18.44 -11.78 -5.08
CA ALA A 90 19.87 -12.09 -5.06
C ALA A 90 20.17 -13.53 -4.60
N ALA A 91 19.32 -14.11 -3.75
CA ALA A 91 19.35 -15.51 -3.35
C ALA A 91 18.74 -16.47 -4.40
N LEU A 92 18.48 -15.99 -5.62
CA LEU A 92 17.97 -16.75 -6.77
C LEU A 92 16.56 -17.33 -6.57
N LEU A 93 15.75 -16.76 -5.69
CA LEU A 93 14.32 -17.06 -5.65
C LEU A 93 13.63 -16.55 -6.91
N LEU A 94 12.66 -17.31 -7.42
CA LEU A 94 11.78 -16.83 -8.48
C LEU A 94 10.98 -15.62 -7.98
N SER A 95 10.69 -14.65 -8.87
CA SER A 95 9.98 -13.42 -8.49
C SER A 95 8.69 -13.69 -7.71
N ALA A 96 7.89 -14.68 -8.12
CA ALA A 96 6.67 -15.06 -7.42
C ALA A 96 6.91 -15.57 -5.98
N GLN A 97 8.00 -16.30 -5.75
CA GLN A 97 8.37 -16.81 -4.43
C GLN A 97 8.92 -15.68 -3.55
N ALA A 98 9.75 -14.80 -4.11
CA ALA A 98 10.25 -13.61 -3.42
C ALA A 98 9.11 -12.68 -3.00
N LEU A 99 8.11 -12.46 -3.88
CA LEU A 99 6.89 -11.70 -3.55
C LEU A 99 6.09 -12.38 -2.42
N ALA A 100 5.87 -13.69 -2.52
CA ALA A 100 5.14 -14.44 -1.50
C ALA A 100 5.83 -14.38 -0.14
N LEU A 101 7.17 -14.39 -0.12
CA LEU A 101 7.99 -14.32 1.08
C LEU A 101 7.98 -12.92 1.70
N CYS A 102 8.13 -11.87 0.88
CA CYS A 102 8.45 -10.51 1.33
C CYS A 102 7.28 -9.53 1.38
N ARG A 103 6.10 -9.85 0.83
CA ARG A 103 4.92 -8.99 1.06
C ARG A 103 4.62 -8.88 2.55
N CYS A 104 4.15 -7.71 2.98
CA CYS A 104 3.91 -7.38 4.39
C CYS A 104 5.17 -7.35 5.28
N ALA A 105 6.39 -7.40 4.72
CA ALA A 105 7.59 -7.41 5.54
C ALA A 105 7.82 -6.05 6.23
N GLU A 106 8.05 -6.08 7.54
CA GLU A 106 8.49 -4.92 8.33
C GLU A 106 10.02 -4.91 8.50
N SER A 107 10.71 -5.95 8.03
CA SER A 107 12.17 -6.08 8.04
C SER A 107 12.64 -7.12 7.01
N VAL A 108 13.94 -7.38 6.95
CA VAL A 108 14.53 -8.49 6.17
C VAL A 108 14.40 -9.86 6.85
N ALA A 109 13.74 -9.96 8.01
CA ALA A 109 13.60 -11.22 8.74
C ALA A 109 13.01 -12.39 7.93
N PRO A 110 12.03 -12.20 7.00
CA PRO A 110 11.50 -13.30 6.19
C PRO A 110 12.56 -14.00 5.33
N ILE A 111 13.45 -13.25 4.70
CA ILE A 111 14.53 -13.83 3.88
C ILE A 111 15.63 -14.45 4.75
N GLU A 112 15.91 -13.90 5.92
CA GLU A 112 16.83 -14.54 6.88
C GLU A 112 16.28 -15.86 7.43
N CYS A 113 14.97 -15.93 7.68
CA CYS A 113 14.28 -17.18 8.03
C CYS A 113 14.41 -18.20 6.89
N TYR A 114 14.14 -17.79 5.65
CA TYR A 114 14.27 -18.66 4.47
C TYR A 114 15.71 -19.20 4.30
N GLU A 115 16.71 -18.33 4.39
CA GLU A 115 18.13 -18.69 4.30
C GLU A 115 18.52 -19.68 5.41
N ARG A 116 18.03 -19.49 6.64
CA ARG A 116 18.30 -20.41 7.75
C ARG A 116 17.61 -21.76 7.53
N ALA A 117 16.31 -21.75 7.27
CA ALA A 117 15.52 -22.97 7.10
C ALA A 117 15.99 -23.83 5.93
N SER A 118 16.49 -23.21 4.85
CA SER A 118 17.08 -23.95 3.71
C SER A 118 18.39 -24.67 4.04
N ARG A 119 19.09 -24.28 5.12
CA ARG A 119 20.30 -24.95 5.61
C ARG A 119 20.03 -25.94 6.74
N GLU A 120 19.02 -25.66 7.57
CA GLU A 120 18.81 -26.36 8.83
C GLU A 120 17.65 -27.37 8.80
N THR A 121 16.84 -27.38 7.74
CA THR A 121 15.66 -28.24 7.64
C THR A 121 15.67 -29.07 6.36
N THR A 122 14.81 -30.09 6.32
CA THR A 122 14.55 -30.90 5.11
C THR A 122 13.29 -30.45 4.38
N LEU A 123 12.75 -29.28 4.73
CA LEU A 123 11.55 -28.74 4.09
C LEU A 123 11.85 -28.38 2.63
N THR A 124 10.85 -28.58 1.78
CA THR A 124 10.89 -28.12 0.40
C THR A 124 10.86 -26.60 0.34
N GLN A 125 11.37 -26.02 -0.74
CA GLN A 125 11.33 -24.56 -0.96
C GLN A 125 9.93 -23.94 -0.74
N PRO A 126 8.81 -24.46 -1.31
CA PRO A 126 7.49 -23.88 -1.05
C PRO A 126 7.05 -23.99 0.41
N GLU A 127 7.43 -25.05 1.13
CA GLU A 127 7.14 -25.19 2.57
C GLU A 127 7.93 -24.15 3.38
N ILE A 128 9.20 -23.90 3.03
CA ILE A 128 10.00 -22.86 3.68
C ILE A 128 9.42 -21.47 3.39
N VAL A 129 9.02 -21.17 2.15
CA VAL A 129 8.37 -19.90 1.80
C VAL A 129 7.08 -19.71 2.59
N ALA A 130 6.25 -20.76 2.71
CA ALA A 130 5.02 -20.69 3.50
C ALA A 130 5.30 -20.47 5.00
N LEU A 131 6.33 -21.13 5.55
CA LEU A 131 6.76 -20.99 6.94
C LEU A 131 7.30 -19.59 7.24
N CYS A 132 8.17 -19.08 6.37
CA CYS A 132 8.95 -17.86 6.58
C CYS A 132 8.33 -16.61 5.96
N SER A 133 7.16 -16.70 5.30
CA SER A 133 6.52 -15.50 4.74
C SER A 133 6.23 -14.48 5.84
N ALA A 134 6.38 -13.19 5.54
CA ALA A 134 6.15 -12.16 6.54
C ALA A 134 4.72 -12.23 7.11
N ALA A 135 3.73 -12.52 6.26
CA ALA A 135 2.35 -12.73 6.68
C ALA A 135 2.20 -13.86 7.70
N SER A 136 2.86 -15.02 7.48
CA SER A 136 2.87 -16.13 8.46
C SER A 136 3.54 -15.73 9.77
N MET A 137 4.70 -15.07 9.70
CA MET A 137 5.47 -14.66 10.89
C MET A 137 4.71 -13.64 11.74
N GLN A 138 3.97 -12.73 11.10
CA GLN A 138 3.23 -11.65 11.75
C GLN A 138 1.75 -12.01 12.03
N ARG A 139 1.32 -13.24 11.70
CA ARG A 139 -0.08 -13.70 11.82
C ARG A 139 -1.06 -12.74 11.12
N LEU A 140 -0.73 -12.38 9.88
CA LEU A 140 -1.55 -11.54 9.03
C LEU A 140 -2.34 -12.37 8.03
N TYR A 141 -3.47 -11.83 7.59
CA TYR A 141 -4.11 -12.26 6.37
C TYR A 141 -3.26 -11.91 5.13
N PRO A 142 -3.51 -12.54 3.96
CA PRO A 142 -2.73 -12.29 2.72
C PRO A 142 -2.74 -10.85 2.20
N ASN A 143 -3.63 -9.99 2.73
CA ASN A 143 -3.75 -8.56 2.47
C ASN A 143 -3.05 -7.69 3.55
N CYS A 144 -2.12 -8.28 4.32
CA CYS A 144 -1.34 -7.60 5.35
C CYS A 144 -2.16 -7.00 6.50
N THR A 145 -3.35 -7.55 6.79
CA THR A 145 -4.17 -7.11 7.93
C THR A 145 -4.09 -8.11 9.08
N PRO A 146 -4.04 -7.66 10.35
CA PRO A 146 -4.02 -8.55 11.51
C PRO A 146 -5.22 -9.49 11.56
N VAL A 147 -4.99 -10.74 11.99
CA VAL A 147 -6.05 -11.69 12.35
C VAL A 147 -6.57 -11.30 13.74
N ARG A 148 -7.87 -10.98 13.86
CA ARG A 148 -8.52 -10.68 15.15
C ARG A 148 -8.90 -11.95 15.90
#